data_AF-A0A7V0Y197-F1
#
_entry.id   AF-A0A7V0Y197-F1
#
_cell.length_a   1.000
_cell.length_b   1.000
_cell.length_c   1.000
_cell.angle_alpha   90.00
_cell.angle_beta   90.00
_cell.angle_gamma   90.00
#
_symmetry.space_group_name_H-M   'P 1'
#
loop_
_entity.id
_entity.type
_entity.pdbx_description
1 polymer ?
#
loop_
_entity_poly.entity_id
_entity_poly.type
_entity_poly.pdbx_seq_one_letter_code
_entity_poly.pdbx_strand_id
1 'polypeptide(L)'
;MPLARWMALLLALAIGQTQDIPAYVREGERVEREFRAYRDRLANFYGMLREAVAREAPGLLHCLQDAPPQPVVYGYQLLPRIVRDPQAPESAPVRTFSYSWPITQGYVDGESEKLRRIENEFGRVAGADFSRMIEEYQTLVANQRTIDQYVQYNRFWQRAIAMDRARFDQLTRLYEMMKSGDPEIGSAVAEVLGRPETPASVRVIRSAGGADLRVPVYTDIEDDAFLTNARTAIENLWQADDSGARYRVSIEFRRIPASQLYRGGNIPRRGDHLDMRAHVARFPSDGVVLTTGAETTHGFVGRYVALGPGDLSRRTLAHEFGHALGFRDGYIRGYRDLGGRGFEILELTSSFDDIMSAPRQGRVQAAHFRLIMDALAGK
;
A
#
# COMPACT_ATOMS: atom_id res chain seq x y z
N MET A 1 -42.64 -2.97 47.86
CA MET A 1 -41.20 -2.77 47.58
C MET A 1 -40.69 -3.99 46.83
N PRO A 2 -40.52 -3.93 45.49
CA PRO A 2 -39.16 -4.00 44.95
C PRO A 2 -39.00 -3.37 43.54
N LEU A 3 -39.52 -2.16 43.30
CA LEU A 3 -39.25 -1.43 42.03
C LEU A 3 -37.90 -0.69 42.05
N ALA A 4 -37.37 -0.38 43.23
CA ALA A 4 -36.12 0.38 43.38
C ALA A 4 -34.84 -0.46 43.13
N ARG A 5 -34.92 -1.79 43.12
CA ARG A 5 -33.75 -2.67 42.86
C ARG A 5 -33.48 -2.94 41.39
N TRP A 6 -34.47 -2.78 40.51
CA TRP A 6 -34.30 -2.98 39.06
C TRP A 6 -33.76 -1.73 38.34
N MET A 7 -34.07 -0.52 38.84
CA MET A 7 -33.47 0.71 38.31
C MET A 7 -31.99 0.88 38.69
N ALA A 8 -31.53 0.30 39.81
CA ALA A 8 -30.10 0.31 40.16
C ALA A 8 -29.27 -0.62 39.24
N LEU A 9 -29.87 -1.69 38.72
CA LEU A 9 -29.21 -2.57 37.75
C LEU A 9 -29.20 -1.97 36.33
N LEU A 10 -30.21 -1.17 35.98
CA LEU A 10 -30.27 -0.45 34.70
C LEU A 10 -29.44 0.85 34.69
N LEU A 11 -29.16 1.46 35.85
CA LEU A 11 -28.14 2.52 35.94
C LEU A 11 -26.70 1.97 36.06
N ALA A 12 -26.50 0.75 36.58
CA ALA A 12 -25.19 0.09 36.58
C ALA A 12 -24.79 -0.53 35.23
N LEU A 13 -25.75 -0.69 34.30
CA LEU A 13 -25.49 -1.07 32.90
C LEU A 13 -25.34 0.13 31.95
N ALA A 14 -25.58 1.36 32.44
CA ALA A 14 -25.34 2.61 31.71
C ALA A 14 -24.10 3.38 32.21
N ILE A 15 -23.39 2.87 33.22
CA ILE A 15 -22.14 3.41 33.74
C ILE A 15 -21.12 2.27 33.75
N GLY A 16 -20.55 1.95 32.58
CA GLY A 16 -19.59 0.84 32.51
C GLY A 16 -19.14 0.38 31.13
N GLN A 17 -19.46 1.08 30.05
CA GLN A 17 -18.74 0.96 28.77
C GLN A 17 -18.59 2.33 28.12
N THR A 18 -17.79 3.22 28.74
CA THR A 18 -16.85 3.94 27.88
C THR A 18 -15.99 2.85 27.28
N GLN A 19 -16.31 2.41 26.05
CA GLN A 19 -15.38 1.59 25.29
C GLN A 19 -14.13 2.44 25.14
N ASP A 20 -13.16 2.24 26.04
CA ASP A 20 -11.91 2.96 26.03
C ASP A 20 -11.29 2.72 24.67
N ILE A 21 -11.25 3.78 23.86
CA ILE A 21 -10.65 3.80 22.52
C ILE A 21 -9.30 3.07 22.62
N PRO A 22 -9.01 2.03 21.82
CA PRO A 22 -7.80 1.24 21.98
C PRO A 22 -6.54 2.10 22.03
N ALA A 23 -5.54 1.72 22.84
CA ALA A 23 -4.39 2.58 23.10
C ALA A 23 -3.65 3.01 21.81
N TYR A 24 -3.49 2.09 20.85
CA TYR A 24 -2.90 2.38 19.54
C TYR A 24 -3.71 3.39 18.71
N VAL A 25 -5.04 3.45 18.90
CA VAL A 25 -5.91 4.40 18.21
C VAL A 25 -5.72 5.79 18.81
N ARG A 26 -5.69 5.91 20.14
CA ARG A 26 -5.45 7.17 20.85
C ARG A 26 -4.07 7.74 20.53
N GLU A 27 -3.06 6.88 20.48
CA GLU A 27 -1.70 7.30 20.11
C GLU A 27 -1.65 7.78 18.65
N GLY A 28 -2.29 7.05 17.72
CA GLY A 28 -2.41 7.51 16.34
C GLY A 28 -3.13 8.86 16.20
N GLU A 29 -4.20 9.08 16.97
CA GLU A 29 -4.88 10.38 17.00
C GLU A 29 -3.99 11.50 17.52
N ARG A 30 -3.12 11.22 18.50
CA ARG A 30 -2.15 12.18 19.03
C ARG A 30 -1.14 12.57 17.95
N VAL A 31 -0.46 11.59 17.34
CA VAL A 31 0.53 11.82 16.28
C VAL A 31 -0.10 12.57 15.09
N GLU A 32 -1.31 12.20 14.69
CA GLU A 32 -2.02 12.89 13.60
C GLU A 32 -2.38 14.33 13.93
N ARG A 33 -2.76 14.65 15.18
CA ARG A 33 -3.00 16.04 15.58
C ARG A 33 -1.74 16.88 15.43
N GLU A 34 -0.60 16.35 15.84
CA GLU A 34 0.70 17.03 15.73
C GLU A 34 1.14 17.16 14.27
N PHE A 35 0.94 16.11 13.45
CA PHE A 35 1.20 16.17 12.02
C PHE A 35 0.29 17.19 11.31
N ARG A 36 -1.00 17.28 11.68
CA ARG A 36 -1.90 18.34 11.16
C ARG A 36 -1.39 19.73 11.53
N ALA A 37 -0.98 19.95 12.77
CA ALA A 37 -0.39 21.23 13.19
C ALA A 37 0.88 21.58 12.41
N TYR A 38 1.74 20.60 12.13
CA TYR A 38 2.91 20.78 11.26
C TYR A 38 2.50 21.17 9.83
N ARG A 39 1.53 20.48 9.23
CA ARG A 39 1.02 20.77 7.89
C ARG A 39 0.45 22.19 7.78
N ASP A 40 -0.32 22.60 8.77
CA ASP A 40 -0.93 23.94 8.81
C ASP A 40 0.17 25.03 8.89
N ARG A 41 1.21 24.81 9.70
CA ARG A 41 2.37 25.72 9.76
C ARG A 41 3.13 25.76 8.43
N LEU A 42 3.37 24.62 7.80
CA LEU A 42 4.05 24.57 6.51
C LEU A 42 3.26 25.29 5.41
N ALA A 43 1.93 25.15 5.41
CA ALA A 43 1.05 25.88 4.49
C ALA A 43 1.07 27.40 4.73
N ASN A 44 1.10 27.83 6.00
CA ASN A 44 1.25 29.24 6.34
C ASN A 44 2.62 29.80 5.89
N PHE A 45 3.70 29.04 6.13
CA PHE A 45 5.04 29.41 5.67
C PHE A 45 5.11 29.54 4.15
N TYR A 46 4.48 28.63 3.40
CA TYR A 46 4.35 28.76 1.94
C TYR A 46 3.70 30.08 1.53
N GLY A 47 2.59 30.47 2.18
CA GLY A 47 1.92 31.74 1.91
C GLY A 47 2.86 32.93 2.07
N MET A 48 3.58 32.98 3.19
CA MET A 48 4.56 34.04 3.47
C MET A 48 5.72 34.04 2.47
N LEU A 49 6.30 32.87 2.19
CA LEU A 49 7.43 32.72 1.26
C LEU A 49 7.02 33.14 -0.15
N ARG A 50 5.85 32.70 -0.62
CA ARG A 50 5.33 33.05 -1.95
C ARG A 50 5.12 34.55 -2.10
N GLU A 51 4.55 35.21 -1.09
CA GLU A 51 4.36 36.66 -1.09
C GLU A 51 5.68 37.42 -1.12
N ALA A 52 6.67 37.00 -0.33
CA ALA A 52 7.99 37.62 -0.32
C ALA A 52 8.73 37.41 -1.66
N VAL A 53 8.72 36.19 -2.19
CA VAL A 53 9.31 35.88 -3.51
C VAL A 53 8.63 36.70 -4.61
N ALA A 54 7.31 36.84 -4.60
CA ALA A 54 6.59 37.64 -5.59
C ALA A 54 7.00 39.12 -5.56
N ARG A 55 7.31 39.67 -4.38
CA ARG A 55 7.75 41.06 -4.22
C ARG A 55 9.22 41.28 -4.56
N GLU A 56 10.10 40.38 -4.09
CA GLU A 56 11.54 40.63 -4.03
C GLU A 56 12.33 39.81 -5.06
N ALA A 57 11.80 38.68 -5.51
CA ALA A 57 12.46 37.78 -6.47
C ALA A 57 11.45 37.10 -7.42
N PRO A 58 10.64 37.87 -8.19
CA PRO A 58 9.52 37.32 -8.96
C PRO A 58 9.92 36.25 -9.99
N GLY A 59 11.17 36.27 -10.47
CA GLY A 59 11.72 35.24 -11.35
C GLY A 59 11.72 33.83 -10.73
N LEU A 60 11.73 33.70 -9.41
CA LEU A 60 11.72 32.41 -8.70
C LEU A 60 10.31 31.90 -8.39
N LEU A 61 9.25 32.66 -8.69
CA LEU A 61 7.87 32.28 -8.34
C LEU A 61 7.44 30.97 -9.01
N HIS A 62 7.96 30.68 -10.21
CA HIS A 62 7.67 29.43 -10.91
C HIS A 62 8.16 28.19 -10.15
N CYS A 63 9.24 28.30 -9.37
CA CYS A 63 9.77 27.22 -8.53
C CYS A 63 8.84 26.86 -7.35
N LEU A 64 7.81 27.67 -7.07
CA LEU A 64 6.82 27.47 -6.02
C LEU A 64 5.44 27.00 -6.54
N GLN A 65 5.29 26.77 -7.85
CA GLN A 65 3.99 26.47 -8.48
C GLN A 65 3.42 25.10 -8.12
N ASP A 66 4.26 24.12 -7.76
CA ASP A 66 3.83 22.74 -7.45
C ASP A 66 3.45 22.53 -5.97
N ALA A 67 3.28 23.61 -5.20
CA ALA A 67 3.00 23.56 -3.78
C ALA A 67 1.88 24.56 -3.37
N PRO A 68 1.12 24.32 -2.29
CA PRO A 68 1.17 23.16 -1.39
C PRO A 68 0.79 21.86 -2.11
N PRO A 69 1.25 20.69 -1.63
CA PRO A 69 0.86 19.41 -2.23
C PRO A 69 -0.67 19.33 -2.23
N GLN A 70 -1.24 19.36 -3.43
CA GLN A 70 -2.68 19.15 -3.59
C GLN A 70 -3.02 17.77 -3.01
N PRO A 71 -4.16 17.61 -2.33
CA PRO A 71 -4.66 16.29 -1.96
C PRO A 71 -4.58 15.38 -3.18
N VAL A 72 -4.00 14.18 -3.02
CA VAL A 72 -3.93 13.22 -4.12
C VAL A 72 -5.35 12.93 -4.55
N VAL A 73 -5.71 13.39 -5.75
CA VAL A 73 -7.03 13.11 -6.32
C VAL A 73 -7.02 11.64 -6.74
N TYR A 74 -7.69 10.81 -5.94
CA TYR A 74 -7.96 9.41 -6.27
C TYR A 74 -9.45 9.20 -6.50
N GLY A 75 -9.80 8.02 -6.99
CA GLY A 75 -11.18 7.67 -7.24
C GLY A 75 -11.39 6.98 -8.58
N TYR A 76 -12.65 6.69 -8.85
CA TYR A 76 -13.06 5.84 -9.94
C TYR A 76 -12.60 6.37 -11.30
N GLN A 77 -12.15 5.49 -12.19
CA GLN A 77 -11.62 5.78 -13.53
C GLN A 77 -10.40 6.70 -13.57
N LEU A 78 -9.78 7.04 -12.43
CA LEU A 78 -8.47 7.70 -12.40
C LEU A 78 -7.39 6.62 -12.52
N LEU A 79 -6.69 6.65 -13.65
CA LEU A 79 -5.67 5.65 -13.99
C LEU A 79 -4.27 6.16 -13.63
N PRO A 80 -3.41 5.30 -13.08
CA PRO A 80 -2.01 5.63 -12.90
C PRO A 80 -1.29 5.60 -14.25
N ARG A 81 -0.15 6.28 -14.33
CA ARG A 81 0.78 6.04 -15.44
C ARG A 81 1.62 4.80 -15.14
N ILE A 82 1.70 3.88 -16.08
CA ILE A 82 2.62 2.73 -15.97
C ILE A 82 4.01 3.21 -16.38
N VAL A 83 4.87 3.39 -15.39
CA VAL A 83 6.23 3.92 -15.58
C VAL A 83 7.26 2.80 -15.63
N ARG A 84 8.47 3.13 -16.12
CA ARG A 84 9.59 2.19 -16.09
C ARG A 84 9.97 1.90 -14.64
N ASP A 85 10.44 0.69 -14.39
CA ASP A 85 10.93 0.32 -13.07
C ASP A 85 12.18 1.16 -12.75
N PRO A 86 12.29 1.71 -11.54
CA PRO A 86 13.51 2.35 -11.09
C PRO A 86 14.65 1.31 -11.12
N GLN A 87 15.87 1.75 -11.44
CA GLN A 87 17.03 0.86 -11.37
C GLN A 87 17.20 0.36 -9.94
N ALA A 88 17.14 -0.96 -9.76
CA ALA A 88 17.43 -1.57 -8.47
C ALA A 88 18.92 -1.38 -8.17
N PRO A 89 19.30 -0.93 -6.96
CA PRO A 89 20.70 -0.95 -6.56
C PRO A 89 21.21 -2.39 -6.59
N GLU A 90 22.38 -2.60 -7.20
CA GLU A 90 23.09 -3.88 -7.15
C GLU A 90 23.35 -4.23 -5.68
N SER A 91 22.80 -5.36 -5.21
CA SER A 91 22.96 -5.93 -3.86
C SER A 91 22.63 -5.00 -2.66
N ALA A 92 21.34 -4.83 -2.35
CA ALA A 92 20.97 -4.39 -1.01
C ALA A 92 20.84 -5.59 -0.04
N PRO A 93 21.45 -5.55 1.16
CA PRO A 93 21.29 -6.60 2.18
C PRO A 93 19.86 -6.66 2.71
N VAL A 94 19.56 -7.66 3.57
CA VAL A 94 18.34 -7.76 4.39
C VAL A 94 17.94 -6.37 4.89
N ARG A 95 16.93 -5.76 4.27
CA ARG A 95 16.40 -4.48 4.72
C ARG A 95 15.34 -4.79 5.75
N THR A 96 15.70 -4.68 7.01
CA THR A 96 14.72 -4.60 8.08
C THR A 96 14.13 -3.20 8.07
N PHE A 97 12.81 -3.11 7.95
CA PHE A 97 12.09 -1.86 8.13
C PHE A 97 11.29 -1.95 9.42
N SER A 98 11.22 -0.84 10.16
CA SER A 98 10.29 -0.74 11.27
C SER A 98 9.43 0.52 11.17
N TYR A 99 8.16 0.35 11.52
CA TYR A 99 7.17 1.41 11.53
C TYR A 99 6.43 1.38 12.86
N SER A 100 6.21 2.54 13.46
CA SER A 100 5.43 2.66 14.70
C SER A 100 4.98 4.10 14.88
N TRP A 101 4.01 4.35 15.76
CA TRP A 101 3.64 5.70 16.13
C TRP A 101 4.82 6.52 16.68
N PRO A 102 5.68 5.99 17.59
CA PRO A 102 6.87 6.71 18.03
C PRO A 102 7.86 7.05 16.90
N ILE A 103 8.04 6.15 15.91
CA ILE A 103 8.90 6.42 14.76
C ILE A 103 8.30 7.55 13.91
N THR A 104 7.01 7.47 13.57
CA THR A 104 6.31 8.52 12.82
C THR A 104 6.35 9.86 13.55
N GLN A 105 6.18 9.85 14.87
CA GLN A 105 6.33 11.04 15.70
C GLN A 105 7.73 11.66 15.56
N GLY A 106 8.79 10.85 15.63
CA GLY A 106 10.15 11.35 15.44
C GLY A 106 10.38 12.05 14.09
N TYR A 107 9.73 11.58 13.02
CA TYR A 107 9.73 12.28 11.73
C TYR A 107 8.96 13.61 11.81
N VAL A 108 7.78 13.64 12.41
CA VAL A 108 7.00 14.89 12.61
C VAL A 108 7.81 15.92 13.40
N ASP A 109 8.46 15.50 14.48
CA ASP A 109 9.28 16.38 15.33
C ASP A 109 10.48 16.92 14.55
N GLY A 110 11.18 16.04 13.82
CA GLY A 110 12.34 16.42 13.01
C GLY A 110 12.00 17.43 11.91
N GLU A 111 10.89 17.23 11.19
CA GLU A 111 10.44 18.17 10.17
C GLU A 111 9.88 19.47 10.78
N SER A 112 9.22 19.40 11.93
CA SER A 112 8.74 20.58 12.66
C SER A 112 9.89 21.48 13.12
N GLU A 113 11.00 20.88 13.54
CA GLU A 113 12.21 21.60 13.92
C GLU A 113 12.90 22.22 12.70
N LYS A 114 12.99 21.50 11.58
CA LYS A 114 13.48 22.07 10.30
C LYS A 114 12.64 23.27 9.88
N LEU A 115 11.31 23.14 9.88
CA LEU A 115 10.40 24.24 9.56
C LEU A 115 10.61 25.44 10.50
N ARG A 116 10.74 25.20 11.80
CA ARG A 116 11.02 26.26 12.78
C ARG A 116 12.32 27.00 12.47
N ARG A 117 13.37 26.31 12.02
CA ARG A 117 14.64 26.95 11.64
C ARG A 117 14.47 27.86 10.43
N ILE A 118 13.81 27.39 9.37
CA ILE A 118 13.63 28.20 8.15
C ILE A 118 12.71 29.40 8.39
N GLU A 119 11.67 29.25 9.22
CA GLU A 119 10.79 30.35 9.63
C GLU A 119 11.59 31.45 10.35
N ASN A 120 12.50 31.07 11.24
CA ASN A 120 13.36 32.02 11.96
C ASN A 120 14.38 32.70 11.05
N GLU A 121 14.94 31.98 10.07
CA GLU A 121 15.86 32.56 9.09
C GLU A 121 15.13 33.55 8.17
N PHE A 122 13.93 33.19 7.72
CA PHE A 122 13.05 34.05 6.93
C PHE A 122 12.72 35.36 7.65
N GLY A 123 12.47 35.32 8.96
CA GLY A 123 12.17 36.51 9.76
C GLY A 123 13.36 37.43 10.06
N ARG A 124 14.61 37.01 9.81
CA ARG A 124 15.82 37.72 10.28
C ARG A 124 16.57 38.52 9.22
N VAL A 125 16.30 38.37 7.93
CA VAL A 125 17.22 38.86 6.89
C VAL A 125 16.53 39.81 5.91
N ALA A 126 17.06 41.04 5.81
CA ALA A 126 16.97 41.82 4.58
C ALA A 126 17.97 41.21 3.58
N GLY A 127 17.48 40.63 2.48
CA GLY A 127 18.30 39.87 1.52
C GLY A 127 18.30 38.36 1.74
N ALA A 128 17.13 37.77 2.05
CA ALA A 128 16.96 36.34 2.17
C ALA A 128 17.40 35.60 0.88
N ASP A 129 18.14 34.51 1.03
CA ASP A 129 18.44 33.60 -0.08
C ASP A 129 17.18 32.77 -0.41
N PHE A 130 16.32 33.36 -1.23
CA PHE A 130 15.05 32.76 -1.65
C PHE A 130 15.24 31.42 -2.36
N SER A 131 16.33 31.24 -3.11
CA SER A 131 16.59 29.98 -3.81
C SER A 131 16.77 28.84 -2.82
N ARG A 132 17.65 29.01 -1.83
CA ARG A 132 17.85 28.01 -0.76
C ARG A 132 16.56 27.74 0.02
N MET A 133 15.80 28.78 0.36
CA MET A 133 14.54 28.62 1.10
C MET A 133 13.49 27.84 0.32
N ILE A 134 13.42 28.04 -1.01
CA ILE A 134 12.52 27.28 -1.88
C ILE A 134 12.92 25.80 -1.91
N GLU A 135 14.22 25.48 -2.04
CA GLU A 135 14.71 24.09 -2.03
C GLU A 135 14.44 23.37 -0.69
N GLU A 136 14.68 24.07 0.43
CA GLU A 136 14.38 23.55 1.76
C GLU A 136 12.87 23.32 1.95
N TYR A 137 12.04 24.27 1.49
CA TYR A 137 10.59 24.11 1.50
C TYR A 137 10.12 22.92 0.64
N GLN A 138 10.65 22.74 -0.56
CA GLN A 138 10.32 21.60 -1.42
C GLN A 138 10.69 20.27 -0.74
N THR A 139 11.80 20.23 -0.01
CA THR A 139 12.20 19.08 0.80
C THR A 139 11.20 18.80 1.93
N LEU A 140 10.75 19.83 2.66
CA LEU A 140 9.72 19.69 3.70
C LEU A 140 8.40 19.16 3.14
N VAL A 141 7.99 19.61 1.95
CA VAL A 141 6.79 19.13 1.24
C VAL A 141 6.94 17.66 0.82
N ALA A 142 8.11 17.27 0.30
CA ALA A 142 8.37 15.87 -0.05
C ALA A 142 8.29 14.97 1.21
N ASN A 143 8.89 15.40 2.32
CA ASN A 143 8.86 14.67 3.58
C ASN A 143 7.46 14.63 4.21
N GLN A 144 6.63 15.66 4.02
CA GLN A 144 5.22 15.65 4.44
C GLN A 144 4.47 14.47 3.79
N ARG A 145 4.68 14.21 2.49
CA ARG A 145 4.04 13.07 1.80
C ARG A 145 4.48 11.74 2.41
N THR A 146 5.76 11.60 2.75
CA THR A 146 6.30 10.41 3.42
C THR A 146 5.67 10.21 4.82
N ILE A 147 5.53 11.29 5.60
CA ILE A 147 4.89 11.20 6.93
C ILE A 147 3.42 10.80 6.81
N ASP A 148 2.68 11.37 5.85
CA ASP A 148 1.28 11.02 5.60
C ASP A 148 1.14 9.53 5.26
N GLN A 149 2.00 9.00 4.38
CA GLN A 149 2.08 7.57 4.10
C GLN A 149 2.33 6.73 5.35
N TYR A 150 3.23 7.17 6.25
CA TYR A 150 3.50 6.45 7.50
C TYR A 150 2.33 6.48 8.47
N VAL A 151 1.56 7.57 8.50
CA VAL A 151 0.32 7.65 9.28
C VAL A 151 -0.70 6.63 8.76
N GLN A 152 -0.94 6.61 7.44
CA GLN A 152 -1.86 5.65 6.82
C GLN A 152 -1.40 4.20 7.05
N TYR A 153 -0.11 3.94 6.88
CA TYR A 153 0.48 2.63 7.09
C TYR A 153 0.32 2.15 8.53
N ASN A 154 0.60 3.00 9.52
CA ASN A 154 0.36 2.68 10.92
C ASN A 154 -1.13 2.41 11.19
N ARG A 155 -2.06 3.25 10.70
CA ARG A 155 -3.50 3.00 10.90
C ARG A 155 -3.93 1.62 10.43
N PHE A 156 -3.47 1.24 9.24
CA PHE A 156 -3.79 -0.06 8.66
C PHE A 156 -3.23 -1.20 9.51
N TRP A 157 -1.91 -1.22 9.74
CA TRP A 157 -1.27 -2.37 10.39
C TRP A 157 -1.55 -2.49 11.89
N GLN A 158 -1.67 -1.37 12.61
CA GLN A 158 -2.03 -1.41 14.03
C GLN A 158 -3.38 -2.09 14.23
N ARG A 159 -4.36 -1.77 13.37
CA ARG A 159 -5.66 -2.41 13.36
C ARG A 159 -5.57 -3.88 12.94
N ALA A 160 -4.81 -4.19 11.89
CA ALA A 160 -4.65 -5.57 11.42
C ALA A 160 -4.05 -6.48 12.51
N ILE A 161 -3.01 -6.02 13.19
CA ILE A 161 -2.37 -6.74 14.31
C ILE A 161 -3.35 -6.92 15.48
N ALA A 162 -4.07 -5.85 15.85
CA ALA A 162 -5.06 -5.93 16.93
C ALA A 162 -6.20 -6.91 16.63
N MET A 163 -6.63 -7.00 15.37
CA MET A 163 -7.74 -7.87 14.96
C MET A 163 -7.36 -9.35 14.81
N ASP A 164 -6.10 -9.66 14.46
CA ASP A 164 -5.64 -11.03 14.20
C ASP A 164 -4.31 -11.33 14.90
N ARG A 165 -4.28 -11.12 16.22
CA ARG A 165 -3.04 -11.20 17.01
C ARG A 165 -2.36 -12.55 16.91
N ALA A 166 -3.12 -13.65 16.92
CA ALA A 166 -2.58 -15.00 16.85
C ALA A 166 -1.78 -15.24 15.56
N ARG A 167 -2.27 -14.76 14.41
CA ARG A 167 -1.52 -14.84 13.15
C ARG A 167 -0.24 -14.01 13.21
N PHE A 168 -0.32 -12.79 13.73
CA PHE A 168 0.87 -11.95 13.84
C PHE A 168 1.90 -12.49 14.84
N ASP A 169 1.48 -13.22 15.88
CA ASP A 169 2.41 -13.94 16.77
C ASP A 169 3.16 -15.06 16.03
N GLN A 170 2.52 -15.74 15.07
CA GLN A 170 3.19 -16.70 14.18
C GLN A 170 4.17 -15.99 13.24
N LEU A 171 3.76 -14.87 12.63
CA LEU A 171 4.64 -14.08 11.76
C LEU A 171 5.84 -13.49 12.51
N THR A 172 5.66 -13.05 13.76
CA THR A 172 6.76 -12.57 14.61
C THR A 172 7.75 -13.69 14.94
N ARG A 173 7.27 -14.90 15.22
CA ARG A 173 8.17 -16.05 15.42
C ARG A 173 8.97 -16.36 14.16
N LEU A 174 8.32 -16.37 13.00
CA LEU A 174 9.01 -16.58 11.72
C LEU A 174 10.02 -15.46 11.44
N TYR A 175 9.68 -14.20 11.72
CA TYR A 175 10.60 -13.07 11.60
C TYR A 175 11.87 -13.27 12.44
N GLU A 176 11.74 -13.69 13.70
CA GLU A 176 12.90 -13.93 14.57
C GLU A 176 13.74 -15.14 14.11
N MET A 177 13.10 -16.23 13.64
CA MET A 177 13.81 -17.37 13.03
C MET A 177 14.62 -16.95 11.81
N MET A 178 14.03 -16.15 10.93
CA MET A 178 14.71 -15.64 9.73
C MET A 178 15.88 -14.74 10.08
N LYS A 179 15.72 -13.91 11.11
CA LYS A 179 16.78 -13.03 11.61
C LYS A 179 17.92 -13.81 12.28
N SER A 180 17.64 -14.92 12.95
CA SER A 180 18.66 -15.77 13.58
C SER A 180 19.32 -16.76 12.63
N GLY A 181 18.80 -16.94 11.41
CA GLY A 181 19.33 -17.90 10.44
C GLY A 181 19.01 -19.36 10.81
N ASP A 182 17.86 -19.59 11.45
CA ASP A 182 17.40 -20.90 11.89
C ASP A 182 17.33 -21.92 10.72
N PRO A 183 17.90 -23.13 10.84
CA PRO A 183 17.88 -24.12 9.76
C PRO A 183 16.47 -24.59 9.38
N GLU A 184 15.46 -24.43 10.26
CA GLU A 184 14.08 -24.84 10.00
C GLU A 184 13.24 -23.77 9.28
N ILE A 185 13.81 -22.62 8.93
CA ILE A 185 13.12 -21.49 8.25
C ILE A 185 12.29 -21.99 7.05
N GLY A 186 12.83 -22.88 6.22
CA GLY A 186 12.14 -23.34 5.01
C GLY A 186 10.77 -23.97 5.28
N SER A 187 10.66 -24.78 6.34
CA SER A 187 9.38 -25.40 6.75
C SER A 187 8.43 -24.36 7.33
N ALA A 188 8.95 -23.46 8.18
CA ALA A 188 8.14 -22.42 8.82
C ALA A 188 7.61 -21.39 7.81
N VAL A 189 8.39 -21.03 6.78
CA VAL A 189 7.92 -20.19 5.67
C VAL A 189 6.78 -20.87 4.91
N ALA A 190 6.93 -22.16 4.58
CA ALA A 190 5.89 -22.91 3.87
C ALA A 190 4.58 -23.03 4.68
N GLU A 191 4.68 -23.19 6.00
CA GLU A 191 3.53 -23.23 6.90
C GLU A 191 2.81 -21.87 6.98
N VAL A 192 3.56 -20.78 7.14
CA VAL A 192 2.99 -19.44 7.39
C VAL A 192 2.50 -18.75 6.11
N LEU A 193 3.26 -18.84 5.02
CA LEU A 193 2.85 -18.27 3.73
C LEU A 193 1.85 -19.17 3.00
N GLY A 194 1.90 -20.47 3.29
CA GLY A 194 0.97 -21.45 2.75
C GLY A 194 1.10 -21.63 1.24
N ARG A 195 0.14 -22.36 0.68
CA ARG A 195 -0.04 -22.49 -0.77
C ARG A 195 -0.83 -21.32 -1.31
N PRO A 196 -0.62 -20.90 -2.57
CA PRO A 196 -1.41 -19.84 -3.16
C PRO A 196 -2.89 -20.24 -3.22
N GLU A 197 -3.77 -19.34 -2.82
CA GLU A 197 -5.23 -19.46 -2.94
C GLU A 197 -5.63 -19.18 -4.40
N THR A 198 -5.19 -20.06 -5.30
CA THR A 198 -5.31 -19.84 -6.75
C THR A 198 -6.78 -19.87 -7.17
N PRO A 199 -7.27 -18.85 -7.90
CA PRO A 199 -8.62 -18.86 -8.43
C PRO A 199 -8.83 -20.03 -9.40
N ALA A 200 -9.94 -20.77 -9.24
CA ALA A 200 -10.31 -21.86 -10.14
C ALA A 200 -10.54 -21.41 -11.61
N SER A 201 -10.66 -20.11 -11.85
CA SER A 201 -10.75 -19.51 -13.18
C SER A 201 -9.43 -19.51 -13.96
N VAL A 202 -8.29 -19.66 -13.28
CA VAL A 202 -6.97 -19.80 -13.92
C VAL A 202 -6.89 -21.15 -14.61
N ARG A 203 -6.60 -21.14 -15.92
CA ARG A 203 -6.49 -22.36 -16.73
C ARG A 203 -5.04 -22.66 -17.08
N VAL A 204 -4.62 -23.89 -16.84
CA VAL A 204 -3.27 -24.36 -17.20
C VAL A 204 -3.30 -25.02 -18.57
N ILE A 205 -2.56 -24.48 -19.53
CA ILE A 205 -2.30 -25.12 -20.82
C ILE A 205 -0.88 -25.66 -20.79
N ARG A 206 -0.76 -26.98 -20.66
CA ARG A 206 0.53 -27.67 -20.64
C ARG A 206 1.00 -27.97 -22.06
N SER A 207 2.30 -27.90 -22.27
CA SER A 207 2.99 -28.31 -23.49
C SER A 207 4.27 -29.08 -23.12
N ALA A 208 4.87 -29.76 -24.09
CA ALA A 208 6.13 -30.49 -23.85
C ALA A 208 7.27 -29.56 -23.37
N GLY A 209 7.20 -28.27 -23.68
CA GLY A 209 8.20 -27.27 -23.31
C GLY A 209 7.78 -26.33 -22.18
N GLY A 210 6.78 -26.67 -21.35
CA GLY A 210 6.36 -25.87 -20.19
C GLY A 210 4.85 -25.61 -20.12
N ALA A 211 4.43 -24.49 -19.53
CA ALA A 211 3.02 -24.20 -19.27
C ALA A 211 2.63 -22.73 -19.46
N ASP A 212 1.41 -22.51 -19.94
CA ASP A 212 0.79 -21.21 -20.11
C ASP A 212 -0.43 -21.11 -19.18
N LEU A 213 -0.40 -20.17 -18.23
CA LEU A 213 -1.49 -19.88 -17.32
C LEU A 213 -2.39 -18.82 -17.95
N ARG A 214 -3.55 -19.24 -18.47
CA ARG A 214 -4.55 -18.31 -19.00
C ARG A 214 -5.44 -17.78 -17.88
N VAL A 215 -5.47 -16.47 -17.74
CA VAL A 215 -6.19 -15.77 -16.67
C VAL A 215 -7.28 -14.89 -17.29
N PRO A 216 -8.57 -15.22 -17.11
CA PRO A 216 -9.65 -14.31 -17.46
C PRO A 216 -9.66 -13.16 -16.45
N VAL A 217 -9.55 -11.92 -16.95
CA VAL A 217 -9.54 -10.70 -16.14
C VAL A 217 -10.69 -9.81 -16.55
N TYR A 218 -11.66 -9.64 -15.66
CA TYR A 218 -12.72 -8.66 -15.82
C TYR A 218 -12.23 -7.26 -15.48
N THR A 219 -12.72 -6.26 -16.21
CA THR A 219 -12.38 -4.87 -15.96
C THR A 219 -13.51 -3.95 -16.41
N ASP A 220 -13.65 -2.81 -15.73
CA ASP A 220 -14.50 -1.71 -16.14
C ASP A 220 -13.69 -0.50 -16.62
N ILE A 221 -12.37 -0.66 -16.80
CA ILE A 221 -11.50 0.36 -17.37
C ILE A 221 -11.78 0.47 -18.87
N GLU A 222 -12.07 1.68 -19.32
CA GLU A 222 -12.40 1.96 -20.72
C GLU A 222 -11.16 2.25 -21.60
N ASP A 223 -10.03 2.61 -20.98
CA ASP A 223 -8.80 2.99 -21.69
C ASP A 223 -8.05 1.78 -22.28
N ASP A 224 -8.15 1.61 -23.61
CA ASP A 224 -7.49 0.57 -24.39
C ASP A 224 -5.96 0.60 -24.30
N ALA A 225 -5.38 1.80 -24.29
CA ALA A 225 -3.94 1.98 -24.27
C ALA A 225 -3.39 1.56 -22.91
N PHE A 226 -4.06 1.96 -21.83
CA PHE A 226 -3.73 1.53 -20.48
C PHE A 226 -3.81 0.01 -20.35
N LEU A 227 -4.92 -0.61 -20.77
CA LEU A 227 -5.11 -2.06 -20.67
C LEU A 227 -4.06 -2.83 -21.49
N THR A 228 -3.72 -2.35 -22.69
CA THR A 228 -2.65 -2.94 -23.50
C THR A 228 -1.31 -2.88 -22.78
N ASN A 229 -0.97 -1.72 -22.21
CA ASN A 229 0.29 -1.51 -21.50
C ASN A 229 0.35 -2.32 -20.18
N ALA A 230 -0.77 -2.45 -19.48
CA ALA A 230 -0.92 -3.29 -18.29
C ALA A 230 -0.73 -4.78 -18.62
N ARG A 231 -1.38 -5.28 -19.68
CA ARG A 231 -1.18 -6.66 -20.17
C ARG A 231 0.29 -6.92 -20.46
N THR A 232 0.91 -6.07 -21.29
CA THR A 232 2.31 -6.23 -21.67
C THR A 232 3.24 -6.19 -20.46
N ALA A 233 3.00 -5.29 -19.51
CA ALA A 233 3.80 -5.21 -18.28
C ALA A 233 3.70 -6.51 -17.45
N ILE A 234 2.48 -7.02 -17.23
CA ILE A 234 2.26 -8.22 -16.44
C ILE A 234 2.81 -9.45 -17.15
N GLU A 235 2.45 -9.69 -18.42
CA GLU A 235 2.88 -10.89 -19.17
C GLU A 235 4.40 -10.97 -19.37
N ASN A 236 5.06 -9.82 -19.60
CA ASN A 236 6.52 -9.79 -19.74
C ASN A 236 7.27 -10.08 -18.44
N LEU A 237 6.68 -9.78 -17.29
CA LEU A 237 7.27 -10.07 -15.98
C LEU A 237 6.87 -11.46 -15.48
N TRP A 238 5.63 -11.88 -15.71
CA TRP A 238 5.12 -13.21 -15.40
C TRP A 238 5.49 -14.23 -16.47
N GLN A 239 6.79 -14.41 -16.63
CA GLN A 239 7.40 -15.50 -17.38
C GLN A 239 8.65 -15.99 -16.64
N ALA A 240 8.94 -17.29 -16.75
CA ALA A 240 10.13 -17.90 -16.17
C ALA A 240 10.58 -19.08 -17.03
N ASP A 241 11.88 -19.30 -17.07
CA ASP A 241 12.48 -20.48 -17.70
C ASP A 241 13.15 -21.33 -16.62
N ASP A 242 12.98 -22.65 -16.70
CA ASP A 242 13.62 -23.61 -15.80
C ASP A 242 13.93 -24.90 -16.56
N SER A 243 15.22 -25.22 -16.69
CA SER A 243 15.71 -26.47 -17.26
C SER A 243 15.13 -26.80 -18.66
N GLY A 244 14.94 -25.77 -19.49
CA GLY A 244 14.38 -25.89 -20.84
C GLY A 244 12.85 -25.84 -20.93
N ALA A 245 12.14 -25.79 -19.79
CA ALA A 245 10.71 -25.51 -19.74
C ALA A 245 10.45 -24.01 -19.56
N ARG A 246 9.56 -23.46 -20.40
CA ARG A 246 9.11 -22.06 -20.34
C ARG A 246 7.72 -21.96 -19.75
N TYR A 247 7.59 -21.09 -18.76
CA TYR A 247 6.35 -20.77 -18.08
C TYR A 247 5.95 -19.33 -18.37
N ARG A 248 4.65 -19.08 -18.55
CA ARG A 248 4.13 -17.72 -18.75
C ARG A 248 2.69 -17.58 -18.29
N VAL A 249 2.30 -16.35 -18.00
CA VAL A 249 0.90 -15.92 -17.83
C VAL A 249 0.42 -15.27 -19.13
N SER A 250 -0.83 -15.55 -19.50
CA SER A 250 -1.53 -14.87 -20.59
C SER A 250 -2.86 -14.32 -20.08
N ILE A 251 -3.13 -13.03 -20.32
CA ILE A 251 -4.29 -12.31 -19.81
C ILE A 251 -5.33 -12.11 -20.89
N GLU A 252 -6.56 -12.53 -20.60
CA GLU A 252 -7.73 -12.24 -21.42
C GLU A 252 -8.59 -11.18 -20.73
N PHE A 253 -8.52 -9.94 -21.19
CA PHE A 253 -9.38 -8.87 -20.65
C PHE A 253 -10.81 -9.00 -21.16
N ARG A 254 -11.76 -9.00 -20.23
CA ARG A 254 -13.21 -9.01 -20.48
C ARG A 254 -13.83 -7.75 -19.91
N ARG A 255 -14.18 -6.81 -20.77
CA ARG A 255 -14.75 -5.53 -20.32
C ARG A 255 -16.21 -5.68 -19.90
N ILE A 256 -16.55 -5.09 -18.77
CA ILE A 256 -17.91 -4.93 -18.31
C ILE A 256 -18.12 -3.43 -18.05
N PRO A 257 -18.94 -2.74 -18.85
CA PRO A 257 -19.16 -1.31 -18.66
C PRO A 257 -19.83 -1.05 -17.31
N ALA A 258 -19.55 0.11 -16.73
CA ALA A 258 -20.11 0.51 -15.43
C ALA A 258 -21.65 0.45 -15.43
N SER A 259 -22.30 0.81 -16.54
CA SER A 259 -23.75 0.69 -16.71
C SER A 259 -24.28 -0.73 -16.55
N GLN A 260 -23.47 -1.75 -16.84
CA GLN A 260 -23.81 -3.16 -16.64
C GLN A 260 -23.52 -3.64 -15.21
N LEU A 261 -22.51 -3.09 -14.54
CA LEU A 261 -22.20 -3.44 -13.13
C LEU A 261 -23.20 -2.83 -12.14
N TYR A 262 -23.77 -1.69 -12.49
CA TYR A 262 -24.69 -0.91 -11.66
C TYR A 262 -26.11 -0.89 -12.26
N ARG A 263 -26.64 -2.08 -12.58
CA ARG A 263 -28.03 -2.23 -13.05
C ARG A 263 -28.98 -1.69 -11.98
N GLY A 264 -29.74 -0.64 -12.29
CA GLY A 264 -30.64 0.03 -11.35
C GLY A 264 -30.23 1.44 -10.94
N GLY A 265 -29.10 1.95 -11.44
CA GLY A 265 -28.64 3.32 -11.21
C GLY A 265 -27.48 3.43 -10.23
N ASN A 266 -27.09 4.66 -9.88
CA ASN A 266 -25.91 4.99 -9.07
C ASN A 266 -24.59 4.51 -9.70
N ILE A 267 -24.44 4.71 -11.01
CA ILE A 267 -23.16 4.53 -11.70
C ILE A 267 -22.18 5.56 -11.12
N PRO A 268 -21.03 5.14 -10.56
CA PRO A 268 -20.04 6.07 -10.04
C PRO A 268 -19.51 6.96 -11.14
N ARG A 269 -19.24 8.22 -10.79
CA ARG A 269 -18.60 9.20 -11.66
C ARG A 269 -17.08 9.07 -11.54
N ARG A 270 -16.38 9.55 -12.55
CA ARG A 270 -14.92 9.68 -12.50
C ARG A 270 -14.51 10.50 -11.27
N GLY A 271 -13.62 9.95 -10.45
CA GLY A 271 -13.16 10.56 -9.19
C GLY A 271 -13.97 10.17 -7.95
N ASP A 272 -15.07 9.42 -8.07
CA ASP A 272 -15.83 8.96 -6.91
C ASP A 272 -15.01 7.96 -6.08
N HIS A 273 -15.11 8.05 -4.75
CA HIS A 273 -14.48 7.10 -3.84
C HIS A 273 -15.38 5.87 -3.69
N LEU A 274 -14.78 4.68 -3.80
CA LEU A 274 -15.52 3.42 -3.79
C LEU A 274 -15.17 2.57 -2.57
N ASP A 275 -16.18 1.89 -2.01
CA ASP A 275 -15.92 0.66 -1.26
C ASP A 275 -15.50 -0.41 -2.29
N MET A 276 -14.19 -0.68 -2.33
CA MET A 276 -13.62 -1.61 -3.32
C MET A 276 -14.18 -3.02 -3.20
N ARG A 277 -14.48 -3.50 -2.00
CA ARG A 277 -15.06 -4.84 -1.81
C ARG A 277 -16.47 -4.89 -2.37
N ALA A 278 -17.29 -3.88 -2.07
CA ALA A 278 -18.65 -3.78 -2.60
C ALA A 278 -18.65 -3.60 -4.13
N HIS A 279 -17.71 -2.83 -4.67
CA HIS A 279 -17.56 -2.64 -6.11
C HIS A 279 -17.13 -3.92 -6.82
N VAL A 280 -16.07 -4.59 -6.36
CA VAL A 280 -15.56 -5.83 -6.97
C VAL A 280 -16.56 -6.99 -6.87
N ALA A 281 -17.43 -7.00 -5.86
CA ALA A 281 -18.51 -7.99 -5.73
C ALA A 281 -19.54 -7.94 -6.87
N ARG A 282 -19.55 -6.86 -7.67
CA ARG A 282 -20.46 -6.70 -8.83
C ARG A 282 -19.94 -7.40 -10.09
N PHE A 283 -18.66 -7.73 -10.15
CA PHE A 283 -18.08 -8.46 -11.27
C PHE A 283 -18.34 -9.97 -11.13
N PRO A 284 -18.37 -10.73 -12.24
CA PRO A 284 -18.41 -12.18 -12.18
C PRO A 284 -17.27 -12.77 -11.32
N SER A 285 -17.54 -13.89 -10.68
CA SER A 285 -16.60 -14.60 -9.80
C SER A 285 -15.71 -15.60 -10.53
N ASP A 286 -15.98 -15.88 -11.81
CA ASP A 286 -15.22 -16.82 -12.65
C ASP A 286 -13.99 -16.18 -13.31
N GLY A 287 -13.42 -15.15 -12.68
CA GLY A 287 -12.25 -14.42 -13.16
C GLY A 287 -11.67 -13.50 -12.10
N VAL A 288 -10.48 -13.00 -12.39
CA VAL A 288 -9.83 -11.94 -11.61
C VAL A 288 -10.40 -10.59 -12.04
N VAL A 289 -10.33 -9.56 -11.18
CA VAL A 289 -10.77 -8.19 -11.53
C VAL A 289 -9.57 -7.24 -11.55
N LEU A 290 -9.48 -6.38 -12.58
CA LEU A 290 -8.60 -5.21 -12.60
C LEU A 290 -9.47 -3.97 -12.70
N THR A 291 -9.43 -3.09 -11.71
CA THR A 291 -10.31 -1.91 -11.65
C THR A 291 -9.62 -0.70 -11.00
N THR A 292 -10.34 0.41 -10.87
CA THR A 292 -9.88 1.69 -10.31
C THR A 292 -10.75 2.10 -9.12
N GLY A 293 -10.39 3.19 -8.45
CA GLY A 293 -11.17 3.73 -7.32
C GLY A 293 -10.51 3.52 -5.96
N ALA A 294 -9.36 2.85 -5.91
CA ALA A 294 -8.58 2.77 -4.70
C ALA A 294 -7.76 4.04 -4.47
N GLU A 295 -7.47 4.33 -3.20
CA GLU A 295 -6.54 5.40 -2.82
C GLU A 295 -5.10 5.07 -3.24
N THR A 296 -4.71 3.81 -3.02
CA THR A 296 -3.41 3.26 -3.42
C THR A 296 -3.61 1.97 -4.19
N THR A 297 -2.71 1.70 -5.13
CA THR A 297 -2.73 0.45 -5.89
C THR A 297 -2.42 -0.73 -4.96
N HIS A 298 -3.30 -1.73 -4.95
CA HIS A 298 -3.14 -2.95 -4.16
C HIS A 298 -3.89 -4.14 -4.77
N GLY A 299 -3.43 -5.35 -4.46
CA GLY A 299 -4.06 -6.61 -4.78
C GLY A 299 -4.82 -7.21 -3.59
N PHE A 300 -5.85 -7.97 -3.89
CA PHE A 300 -6.53 -8.86 -2.94
C PHE A 300 -6.38 -10.30 -3.41
N VAL A 301 -5.91 -11.14 -2.49
CA VAL A 301 -5.54 -12.53 -2.76
C VAL A 301 -6.69 -13.27 -3.46
N GLY A 302 -6.38 -13.84 -4.62
CA GLY A 302 -7.29 -14.66 -5.42
C GLY A 302 -8.48 -13.91 -6.04
N ARG A 303 -8.48 -12.56 -6.05
CA ARG A 303 -9.67 -11.85 -6.55
C ARG A 303 -9.39 -10.65 -7.44
N TYR A 304 -8.65 -9.65 -6.98
CA TYR A 304 -8.60 -8.37 -7.71
C TYR A 304 -7.29 -7.61 -7.54
N VAL A 305 -7.04 -6.71 -8.49
CA VAL A 305 -6.11 -5.59 -8.39
C VAL A 305 -6.92 -4.30 -8.52
N ALA A 306 -6.82 -3.44 -7.51
CA ALA A 306 -7.46 -2.13 -7.48
C ALA A 306 -6.39 -1.06 -7.65
N LEU A 307 -6.53 -0.22 -8.67
CA LEU A 307 -5.56 0.81 -9.03
C LEU A 307 -5.86 2.12 -8.29
N GLY A 308 -4.81 2.71 -7.74
CA GLY A 308 -4.77 4.11 -7.31
C GLY A 308 -4.18 5.01 -8.41
N PRO A 309 -4.26 6.34 -8.24
CA PRO A 309 -3.88 7.31 -9.29
C PRO A 309 -2.37 7.57 -9.40
N GLY A 310 -1.57 7.15 -8.41
CA GLY A 310 -0.13 7.40 -8.39
C GLY A 310 0.62 6.56 -9.43
N ASP A 311 1.73 7.09 -9.97
CA ASP A 311 2.60 6.37 -10.91
C ASP A 311 2.88 4.93 -10.42
N LEU A 312 2.69 3.98 -11.33
CA LEU A 312 2.76 2.56 -11.03
C LEU A 312 3.90 1.93 -11.83
N SER A 313 4.90 1.38 -11.14
CA SER A 313 5.95 0.62 -11.81
C SER A 313 5.39 -0.69 -12.38
N ARG A 314 6.02 -1.22 -13.43
CA ARG A 314 5.61 -2.49 -14.06
C ARG A 314 5.74 -3.65 -13.07
N ARG A 315 6.81 -3.65 -12.27
CA ARG A 315 7.03 -4.66 -11.22
C ARG A 315 6.00 -4.60 -10.11
N THR A 316 5.65 -3.41 -9.64
CA THR A 316 4.56 -3.26 -8.66
C THR A 316 3.26 -3.82 -9.22
N LEU A 317 2.90 -3.46 -10.46
CA LEU A 317 1.69 -4.02 -11.10
C LEU A 317 1.75 -5.55 -11.20
N ALA A 318 2.89 -6.12 -11.60
CA ALA A 318 3.05 -7.57 -11.67
C ALA A 318 3.00 -8.25 -10.28
N HIS A 319 3.52 -7.61 -9.24
CA HIS A 319 3.42 -8.08 -7.86
C HIS A 319 1.95 -8.09 -7.38
N GLU A 320 1.22 -6.99 -7.56
CA GLU A 320 -0.21 -6.95 -7.21
C GLU A 320 -1.01 -7.99 -8.00
N PHE A 321 -0.65 -8.22 -9.26
CA PHE A 321 -1.26 -9.28 -10.06
C PHE A 321 -0.96 -10.68 -9.50
N GLY A 322 0.20 -10.88 -8.89
CA GLY A 322 0.53 -12.09 -8.14
C GLY A 322 -0.45 -12.37 -7.01
N HIS A 323 -0.92 -11.34 -6.30
CA HIS A 323 -2.01 -11.51 -5.33
C HIS A 323 -3.28 -11.99 -6.00
N ALA A 324 -3.64 -11.40 -7.14
CA ALA A 324 -4.78 -11.85 -7.93
C ALA A 324 -4.68 -13.32 -8.36
N LEU A 325 -3.46 -13.84 -8.56
CA LEU A 325 -3.18 -15.26 -8.83
C LEU A 325 -3.24 -16.16 -7.57
N GLY A 326 -3.42 -15.59 -6.39
CA GLY A 326 -3.56 -16.31 -5.13
C GLY A 326 -2.33 -16.25 -4.21
N PHE A 327 -1.24 -15.60 -4.62
CA PHE A 327 -0.08 -15.46 -3.75
C PHE A 327 -0.31 -14.45 -2.64
N ARG A 328 0.20 -14.76 -1.45
CA ARG A 328 0.36 -13.77 -0.39
C ARG A 328 1.69 -13.05 -0.56
N ASP A 329 1.83 -11.93 0.12
CA ASP A 329 3.14 -11.30 0.27
C ASP A 329 4.14 -12.29 0.86
N GLY A 330 5.31 -12.36 0.25
CA GLY A 330 6.39 -13.23 0.70
C GLY A 330 7.27 -12.60 1.77
N TYR A 331 7.27 -11.27 1.92
CA TYR A 331 7.95 -10.62 3.03
C TYR A 331 7.15 -10.85 4.33
N ILE A 332 7.87 -10.99 5.43
CA ILE A 332 7.27 -11.28 6.73
C ILE A 332 7.09 -9.97 7.49
N ARG A 333 5.86 -9.75 7.97
CA ARG A 333 5.53 -8.66 8.89
C ARG A 333 5.26 -9.22 10.28
N GLY A 334 6.27 -9.17 11.13
CA GLY A 334 6.14 -9.36 12.56
C GLY A 334 5.75 -8.06 13.27
N TYR A 335 5.68 -8.12 14.59
CA TYR A 335 5.49 -6.94 15.41
C TYR A 335 6.17 -7.06 16.78
N ARG A 336 6.37 -5.91 17.42
CA ARG A 336 6.70 -5.79 18.85
C ARG A 336 5.60 -4.98 19.54
N ASP A 337 5.11 -5.46 20.67
CA ASP A 337 4.13 -4.73 21.48
C ASP A 337 4.83 -3.60 22.26
N LEU A 338 4.39 -2.36 22.04
CA LEU A 338 4.87 -1.15 22.74
C LEU A 338 3.88 -0.69 23.82
N GLY A 339 2.89 -1.52 24.16
CA GLY A 339 1.85 -1.26 25.15
C GLY A 339 0.98 -0.07 24.77
N GLY A 340 0.97 0.96 25.63
CA GLY A 340 0.15 2.16 25.42
C GLY A 340 0.44 2.94 24.13
N ARG A 341 1.60 2.68 23.49
CA ARG A 341 2.04 3.33 22.25
C ARG A 341 1.70 2.52 20.99
N GLY A 342 0.97 1.42 21.13
CA GLY A 342 0.60 0.51 20.04
C GLY A 342 1.68 -0.52 19.73
N PHE A 343 1.82 -0.87 18.46
CA PHE A 343 2.75 -1.88 17.97
C PHE A 343 3.89 -1.23 17.16
N GLU A 344 5.08 -1.84 17.18
CA GLU A 344 6.10 -1.62 16.17
C GLU A 344 5.99 -2.73 15.13
N ILE A 345 5.67 -2.37 13.90
CA ILE A 345 5.62 -3.28 12.76
C ILE A 345 7.06 -3.56 12.34
N LEU A 346 7.43 -4.84 12.26
CA LEU A 346 8.75 -5.31 11.86
C LEU A 346 8.63 -5.99 10.50
N GLU A 347 9.28 -5.47 9.48
CA GLU A 347 9.21 -6.03 8.13
C GLU A 347 10.57 -6.59 7.70
N LEU A 348 10.56 -7.82 7.18
CA LEU A 348 11.74 -8.50 6.64
C LEU A 348 11.42 -9.14 5.29
N THR A 349 12.23 -8.80 4.29
CA THR A 349 12.18 -9.43 2.97
C THR A 349 12.79 -10.83 3.01
N SER A 350 12.00 -11.85 2.68
CA SER A 350 12.40 -13.26 2.82
C SER A 350 13.25 -13.82 1.69
N SER A 351 13.04 -13.31 0.48
CA SER A 351 13.79 -13.68 -0.71
C SER A 351 13.88 -12.46 -1.60
N PHE A 352 15.10 -12.04 -1.92
CA PHE A 352 15.32 -10.87 -2.76
C PHE A 352 15.11 -11.13 -4.24
N ASP A 353 15.12 -12.40 -4.63
CA ASP A 353 14.93 -12.85 -6.01
C ASP A 353 13.48 -13.24 -6.32
N ASP A 354 12.59 -13.21 -5.33
CA ASP A 354 11.16 -13.50 -5.50
C ASP A 354 10.36 -12.20 -5.60
N ILE A 355 9.61 -12.00 -6.69
CA ILE A 355 8.74 -10.84 -6.89
C ILE A 355 7.68 -10.69 -5.79
N MET A 356 7.19 -11.80 -5.21
CA MET A 356 6.20 -11.78 -4.15
C MET A 356 6.81 -11.38 -2.80
N SER A 357 8.12 -11.59 -2.61
CA SER A 357 8.84 -11.16 -1.40
C SER A 357 9.48 -9.79 -1.55
N ALA A 358 9.92 -9.42 -2.74
CA ALA A 358 10.68 -8.21 -3.02
C ALA A 358 10.13 -7.49 -4.27
N PRO A 359 8.95 -6.83 -4.20
CA PRO A 359 8.27 -6.26 -5.36
C PRO A 359 9.11 -5.30 -6.21
N ARG A 360 10.14 -4.67 -5.62
CA ARG A 360 11.00 -3.70 -6.33
C ARG A 360 12.13 -4.33 -7.14
N GLN A 361 12.54 -5.56 -6.81
CA GLN A 361 13.76 -6.16 -7.39
C GLN A 361 13.64 -7.65 -7.70
N GLY A 362 12.76 -8.36 -6.99
CA GLY A 362 12.50 -9.78 -7.17
C GLY A 362 11.97 -10.10 -8.56
N ARG A 363 12.08 -11.38 -8.91
CA ARG A 363 11.70 -11.93 -10.21
C ARG A 363 10.59 -12.94 -10.03
N VAL A 364 9.79 -13.13 -11.07
CA VAL A 364 8.92 -14.29 -11.16
C VAL A 364 9.81 -15.51 -11.37
N GLN A 365 9.51 -16.59 -10.65
CA GLN A 365 10.28 -17.83 -10.64
C GLN A 365 9.42 -18.98 -11.17
N ALA A 366 10.05 -20.01 -11.74
CA ALA A 366 9.33 -21.21 -12.18
C ALA A 366 8.60 -21.92 -11.01
N ALA A 367 9.08 -21.75 -9.78
CA ALA A 367 8.43 -22.23 -8.57
C ALA A 367 7.02 -21.65 -8.39
N HIS A 368 6.77 -20.37 -8.76
CA HIS A 368 5.43 -19.78 -8.68
C HIS A 368 4.43 -20.53 -9.58
N PHE A 369 4.82 -20.84 -10.81
CA PHE A 369 3.98 -21.59 -11.73
C PHE A 369 3.68 -23.00 -11.22
N ARG A 370 4.68 -23.67 -10.65
CA ARG A 370 4.50 -25.00 -10.03
C ARG A 370 3.50 -24.94 -8.87
N LEU A 371 3.66 -23.97 -7.96
CA LEU A 371 2.74 -23.77 -6.84
C LEU A 371 1.29 -23.52 -7.29
N ILE A 372 1.08 -22.70 -8.34
CA ILE A 372 -0.25 -22.50 -8.93
C ILE A 372 -0.82 -23.81 -9.49
N MET A 373 -0.03 -24.55 -10.26
CA MET A 373 -0.48 -25.80 -10.87
C MET A 373 -0.81 -26.87 -9.82
N ASP A 374 -0.03 -26.96 -8.76
CA ASP A 374 -0.25 -27.89 -7.65
C ASP A 374 -1.52 -27.51 -6.87
N ALA A 375 -1.71 -26.22 -6.58
CA ALA A 375 -2.92 -25.71 -5.95
C ALA A 375 -4.18 -26.03 -6.75
N LEU A 376 -4.15 -25.82 -8.08
CA LEU A 376 -5.27 -26.17 -8.98
C LEU A 376 -5.52 -27.67 -9.10
N ALA A 377 -4.48 -28.50 -8.89
CA ALA A 377 -4.60 -29.96 -8.86
C ALA A 377 -5.08 -30.50 -7.51
N GLY A 378 -5.27 -29.64 -6.50
CA GLY A 378 -5.58 -30.04 -5.13
C GLY A 378 -4.44 -30.81 -4.45
N LYS A 379 -3.20 -30.65 -4.93
CA LYS A 379 -2.01 -31.33 -4.41
C LYS A 379 -1.32 -30.53 -3.34
#